data_AF-A0A5J4PGF4-F1
#
_entry.id   AF-A0A5J4PGF4-F1
#
_cell.length_a   1.000
_cell.length_b   1.000
_cell.length_c   1.000
_cell.angle_alpha   90.00
_cell.angle_beta   90.00
_cell.angle_gamma   90.00
#
_symmetry.space_group_name_H-M   'P 1'
#
loop_
_entity.id
_entity.type
_entity.pdbx_description
1 polymer ?
#
loop_
_entity_poly.entity_id
_entity_poly.type
_entity_poly.pdbx_seq_one_letter_code
_entity_poly.pdbx_strand_id
1 'polypeptide(L)'
;MATVNAYLAFNGNCEAAFDFYKSVFGNEFSFIGRYKDIPSSDQPIPESEYNKIMHISLPIGQGTVLYGADMTEAFGQATVMGNNFALSINTESEAEAKRIFNALSAGGKVSMPLEKT
;
A
#
# COMPACT_ATOMS: atom_id res chain seq x y z
N MET A 1 -16.93 -9.20 7.50
CA MET A 1 -15.81 -10.16 7.61
C MET A 1 -14.57 -9.55 7.00
N ALA A 2 -13.39 -9.80 7.58
CA ALA A 2 -12.13 -9.32 7.02
C ALA A 2 -11.92 -9.78 5.55
N THR A 3 -11.44 -8.88 4.70
CA THR A 3 -11.06 -9.16 3.31
C THR A 3 -9.55 -9.10 3.16
N VAL A 4 -9.00 -9.96 2.31
CA VAL A 4 -7.56 -10.05 2.05
C VAL A 4 -7.30 -9.66 0.60
N ASN A 5 -6.43 -8.68 0.41
CA ASN A 5 -6.13 -8.07 -0.86
C ASN A 5 -4.61 -8.10 -1.11
N ALA A 6 -4.19 -8.21 -2.37
CA ALA A 6 -2.78 -8.12 -2.71
C ALA A 6 -2.31 -6.65 -2.64
N TYR A 7 -1.15 -6.42 -2.03
CA TYR A 7 -0.45 -5.15 -2.03
C TYR A 7 0.89 -5.33 -2.73
N LEU A 8 1.09 -4.64 -3.84
CA LEU A 8 2.30 -4.76 -4.66
C LEU A 8 3.26 -3.61 -4.41
N ALA A 9 4.53 -3.91 -4.20
CA ALA A 9 5.58 -2.91 -4.05
C ALA A 9 6.39 -2.84 -5.35
N PHE A 10 6.55 -1.62 -5.87
CA PHE A 10 7.26 -1.32 -7.11
C PHE A 10 8.52 -0.50 -6.83
N ASN A 11 9.32 -0.28 -7.88
CA ASN A 11 10.51 0.56 -7.82
C ASN A 11 10.40 1.69 -8.87
N GLY A 12 9.46 2.60 -8.66
CA GLY A 12 9.26 3.79 -9.50
C GLY A 12 8.39 3.59 -10.74
N ASN A 13 7.78 2.41 -10.91
CA ASN A 13 6.91 2.09 -12.05
C ASN A 13 5.50 1.65 -11.63
N CYS A 14 5.08 1.94 -10.39
CA CYS A 14 3.74 1.58 -9.89
C CYS A 14 2.63 2.16 -10.77
N GLU A 15 2.71 3.45 -11.12
CA GLU A 15 1.66 4.12 -11.90
C GLU A 15 1.47 3.47 -13.28
N ALA A 16 2.56 3.28 -14.02
CA ALA A 16 2.51 2.63 -15.33
C ALA A 16 1.94 1.19 -15.27
N ALA A 17 2.31 0.43 -14.24
CA ALA A 17 1.76 -0.91 -14.02
C ALA A 17 0.25 -0.87 -13.71
N PHE A 18 -0.17 0.08 -12.87
CA PHE A 18 -1.58 0.23 -12.50
C PHE A 18 -2.43 0.77 -13.63
N ASP A 19 -1.92 1.65 -14.49
CA ASP A 19 -2.60 2.07 -15.72
C ASP A 19 -2.80 0.89 -16.67
N PHE A 20 -1.81 0.00 -16.78
CA PHE A 20 -1.98 -1.24 -17.51
C PHE A 20 -3.07 -2.12 -16.87
N TYR A 21 -3.03 -2.36 -15.56
CA TYR A 21 -4.07 -3.15 -14.88
C TYR A 21 -5.46 -2.53 -15.03
N LYS A 22 -5.56 -1.21 -14.91
CA LYS A 22 -6.76 -0.42 -15.15
C LYS A 22 -7.33 -0.70 -16.53
N SER A 23 -6.48 -0.68 -17.57
CA SER A 23 -6.89 -0.98 -18.95
C SER A 23 -7.38 -2.42 -19.14
N VAL A 24 -6.82 -3.37 -18.40
CA VAL A 24 -7.17 -4.80 -18.49
C VAL A 24 -8.49 -5.10 -17.76
N PHE A 25 -8.66 -4.54 -16.56
CA PHE A 25 -9.83 -4.80 -15.73
C PHE A 25 -11.01 -3.86 -16.04
N GLY A 26 -10.77 -2.74 -16.72
CA GLY A 26 -11.81 -1.79 -17.13
C GLY A 26 -12.43 -0.98 -15.99
N ASN A 27 -11.79 -0.95 -14.82
CA ASN A 27 -12.25 -0.19 -13.65
C ASN A 27 -11.43 1.09 -13.47
N GLU A 28 -11.96 2.04 -12.70
CA GLU A 28 -11.25 3.27 -12.32
C GLU A 28 -10.50 3.11 -11.00
N PHE A 29 -9.45 3.92 -10.79
CA PHE A 29 -8.78 3.97 -9.49
C PHE A 29 -9.74 4.54 -8.45
N SER A 30 -9.89 3.87 -7.31
CA SER A 30 -10.65 4.41 -6.18
C SER A 30 -9.83 5.40 -5.34
N PHE A 31 -8.50 5.31 -5.43
CA PHE A 31 -7.58 6.22 -4.77
C PHE A 31 -6.22 6.24 -5.47
N ILE A 32 -5.60 7.42 -5.54
CA ILE A 32 -4.20 7.62 -5.92
C ILE A 32 -3.62 8.72 -5.04
N GLY A 33 -2.55 8.40 -4.31
CA GLY A 33 -1.83 9.32 -3.44
C GLY A 33 -0.35 9.31 -3.79
N ARG A 34 0.26 10.50 -3.86
CA ARG A 34 1.69 10.67 -4.15
C ARG A 34 2.44 11.17 -2.93
N TYR A 35 3.75 10.98 -2.95
CA TYR A 35 4.60 11.45 -1.85
C TYR A 35 4.53 12.97 -1.64
N LYS A 36 4.41 13.76 -2.72
CA LYS A 36 4.24 15.23 -2.60
C LYS A 36 2.99 15.68 -1.85
N ASP A 37 1.98 14.80 -1.72
CA ASP A 37 0.70 15.11 -1.08
C ASP A 37 0.73 14.81 0.42
N ILE A 38 1.84 14.26 0.94
CA ILE A 38 2.02 14.00 2.37
C ILE A 38 2.10 15.35 3.10
N PRO A 39 1.22 15.61 4.08
CA PRO A 39 1.31 16.82 4.88
C PRO A 39 2.64 16.80 5.66
N SER A 40 3.48 17.80 5.40
CA SER A 40 4.76 18.11 6.08
C SER A 40 5.22 17.04 7.06
N SER A 41 5.89 16.00 6.57
CA SER A 41 6.59 15.06 7.43
C SER A 41 7.79 15.73 8.08
N ASP A 42 8.15 15.31 9.30
CA ASP A 42 9.37 15.73 10.01
C ASP A 42 10.66 15.45 9.22
N GLN A 43 10.57 14.61 8.17
CA GLN A 43 11.63 14.38 7.20
C GLN A 43 11.28 14.97 5.84
N PRO A 44 12.16 15.79 5.23
CA PRO A 44 11.95 16.31 3.90
C PRO A 44 11.98 15.17 2.88
N ILE A 45 10.94 15.11 2.08
CA ILE A 45 10.85 14.20 0.94
C ILE A 45 11.82 14.70 -0.15
N PRO A 46 12.69 13.86 -0.73
CA PRO A 46 13.51 14.30 -1.86
C PRO A 46 12.65 14.63 -3.07
N GLU A 47 12.97 15.70 -3.79
CA GLU A 47 12.19 16.12 -4.99
C GLU A 47 12.10 15.01 -6.05
N SER A 48 13.12 14.14 -6.15
CA SER A 48 13.12 12.98 -7.05
C SER A 48 12.01 11.97 -6.77
N GLU A 49 11.44 12.00 -5.57
CA GLU A 49 10.42 11.05 -5.10
C GLU A 49 9.00 11.62 -5.17
N TYR A 50 8.84 12.94 -5.38
CA TYR A 50 7.56 13.65 -5.28
C TYR A 50 6.42 13.04 -6.09
N ASN A 51 6.73 12.59 -7.30
CA ASN A 51 5.74 12.05 -8.22
C ASN A 51 5.54 10.54 -8.08
N LYS A 52 6.33 9.84 -7.28
CA LYS A 52 6.15 8.41 -7.06
C LYS A 52 4.85 8.13 -6.31
N ILE A 53 4.29 6.95 -6.53
CA ILE A 53 3.03 6.53 -5.92
C ILE A 53 3.29 6.12 -4.47
N MET A 54 2.69 6.83 -3.52
CA MET A 54 2.70 6.43 -2.11
C MET A 54 1.67 5.34 -1.84
N HIS A 55 0.49 5.46 -2.45
CA HIS A 55 -0.56 4.45 -2.35
C HIS A 55 -1.53 4.59 -3.53
N ILE A 56 -1.87 3.47 -4.18
CA ILE A 56 -2.89 3.39 -5.21
C ILE A 56 -3.83 2.21 -4.94
N SER A 57 -5.11 2.41 -5.27
CA SER A 57 -6.17 1.41 -5.10
C SER A 57 -6.93 1.23 -6.41
N LEU A 58 -6.98 -0.01 -6.91
CA LEU A 58 -7.74 -0.39 -8.09
C LEU A 58 -8.72 -1.51 -7.74
N PRO A 59 -10.03 -1.23 -7.65
CA PRO A 59 -11.05 -2.28 -7.58
C PRO A 59 -10.99 -3.15 -8.84
N ILE A 60 -10.92 -4.48 -8.68
CA ILE A 60 -10.84 -5.43 -9.81
C ILE A 60 -11.96 -6.48 -9.80
N GLY A 61 -12.85 -6.43 -8.79
CA GLY A 61 -13.96 -7.36 -8.66
C GLY A 61 -14.79 -7.09 -7.41
N GLN A 62 -15.78 -7.96 -7.14
CA GLN A 62 -16.63 -7.81 -5.97
C GLN A 62 -15.84 -8.14 -4.70
N GLY A 63 -15.51 -7.10 -3.93
CA GLY A 63 -14.75 -7.23 -2.68
C GLY A 63 -13.25 -7.48 -2.86
N THR A 64 -12.70 -7.30 -4.07
CA THR A 64 -11.27 -7.41 -4.34
C THR A 64 -10.73 -6.07 -4.85
N VAL A 65 -9.69 -5.58 -4.18
CA VAL A 65 -8.96 -4.37 -4.55
C VAL A 65 -7.49 -4.74 -4.70
N LEU A 66 -6.88 -4.34 -5.80
CA LEU A 66 -5.43 -4.40 -5.95
C LEU A 66 -4.84 -3.12 -5.39
N TYR A 67 -3.90 -3.25 -4.46
CA TYR A 67 -3.19 -2.12 -3.86
C TYR A 67 -1.75 -2.07 -4.36
N GLY A 68 -1.18 -0.87 -4.40
CA GLY A 68 0.22 -0.70 -4.80
C GLY A 68 0.87 0.56 -4.24
N ALA A 69 2.20 0.56 -4.24
CA ALA A 69 3.03 1.73 -4.00
C ALA A 69 4.41 1.56 -4.64
N ASP A 70 5.08 2.67 -4.91
CA ASP A 70 6.51 2.72 -5.17
C ASP A 70 7.25 2.79 -3.83
N MET A 71 8.07 1.77 -3.53
CA MET A 71 8.93 1.82 -2.35
C MET A 71 10.20 2.58 -2.68
N THR A 72 10.69 3.32 -1.70
CA THR A 72 11.87 4.18 -1.85
C THR A 72 12.77 3.97 -0.65
N GLU A 73 14.09 4.08 -0.85
CA GLU A 73 15.04 4.02 0.27
C GLU A 73 14.86 5.18 1.25
N ALA A 74 14.25 6.29 0.79
CA ALA A 74 13.93 7.44 1.62
C ALA A 74 12.82 7.15 2.65
N PHE A 75 11.90 6.22 2.36
CA PHE A 75 10.75 5.89 3.23
C PHE A 75 10.74 4.45 3.74
N GLY A 76 11.78 3.66 3.43
CA GLY A 76 11.82 2.26 3.82
C GLY A 76 12.94 1.48 3.14
N GLN A 77 12.75 0.17 3.02
CA GLN A 77 13.69 -0.68 2.29
C GLN A 77 13.38 -0.66 0.79
N ALA A 78 14.43 -0.66 -0.03
CA ALA A 78 14.28 -0.89 -1.47
C ALA A 78 13.50 -2.18 -1.74
N THR A 79 12.73 -2.20 -2.83
CA THR A 79 12.02 -3.40 -3.28
C THR A 79 13.02 -4.46 -3.73
N VAL A 80 12.99 -5.62 -3.08
CA VAL A 80 13.72 -6.84 -3.40
C VAL A 80 12.77 -8.03 -3.51
N MET A 81 13.22 -9.14 -4.11
CA MET A 81 12.44 -10.38 -4.10
C MET A 81 12.16 -10.80 -2.65
N GLY A 82 10.88 -10.89 -2.29
CA GLY A 82 10.42 -11.26 -0.95
C GLY A 82 9.77 -10.14 -0.14
N ASN A 83 10.03 -8.86 -0.45
CA ASN A 83 9.27 -7.72 0.10
C ASN A 83 8.41 -7.02 -0.97
N ASN A 84 8.44 -7.52 -2.21
CA ASN A 84 7.76 -6.95 -3.37
C ASN A 84 6.24 -7.20 -3.38
N PHE A 85 5.71 -7.93 -2.41
CA PHE A 85 4.27 -8.05 -2.18
C PHE A 85 3.96 -8.24 -0.70
N ALA A 86 2.76 -7.85 -0.31
CA ALA A 86 2.18 -8.10 1.00
C ALA A 86 0.69 -8.45 0.85
N LEU A 87 0.10 -8.95 1.94
CA LEU A 87 -1.34 -9.13 2.05
C LEU A 87 -1.91 -7.99 2.89
N SER A 88 -2.78 -7.18 2.27
CA SER A 88 -3.55 -6.15 2.95
C SER A 88 -4.82 -6.76 3.52
N ILE A 89 -5.04 -6.60 4.82
CA ILE A 89 -6.24 -7.09 5.50
C ILE A 89 -7.12 -5.90 5.84
N ASN A 90 -8.29 -5.82 5.22
CA ASN A 90 -9.28 -4.79 5.52
C ASN A 90 -10.33 -5.39 6.47
N THR A 91 -10.65 -4.66 7.54
CA THR A 91 -11.60 -5.11 8.57
C THR A 91 -12.77 -4.15 8.70
N GLU A 92 -13.90 -4.63 9.22
CA GLU A 92 -15.11 -3.81 9.37
C GLU A 92 -15.16 -3.03 10.70
N SER A 93 -14.22 -3.29 11.62
CA SER A 93 -14.17 -2.59 12.91
C SER A 93 -12.75 -2.48 13.48
N GLU A 94 -12.54 -1.45 14.31
CA GLU A 94 -11.30 -1.27 15.09
C GLU A 94 -10.99 -2.48 15.98
N ALA A 95 -12.03 -3.10 16.56
CA ALA A 95 -11.88 -4.29 17.40
C ALA A 95 -11.36 -5.49 16.60
N GLU A 96 -11.86 -5.71 15.38
CA GLU A 96 -11.39 -6.76 14.48
C GLU A 96 -9.94 -6.50 14.03
N ALA A 97 -9.61 -5.26 13.65
CA ALA A 97 -8.25 -4.85 13.29
C ALA A 97 -7.24 -5.15 14.41
N LYS A 98 -7.54 -4.71 15.65
CA LYS A 98 -6.69 -4.94 16.82
C LYS A 98 -6.50 -6.42 17.11
N ARG A 99 -7.58 -7.21 17.05
CA ARG A 99 -7.52 -8.66 17.29
C ARG A 99 -6.59 -9.34 16.29
N ILE A 100 -6.73 -9.04 15.00
CA ILE A 100 -5.93 -9.64 13.92
C ILE A 100 -4.46 -9.18 14.03
N PHE A 101 -4.22 -7.88 14.20
CA PHE A 101 -2.86 -7.33 14.34
C PHE A 101 -2.11 -7.95 15.50
N ASN A 102 -2.74 -8.05 16.68
CA ASN A 102 -2.11 -8.65 17.86
C ASN A 102 -1.79 -10.13 17.65
N ALA A 103 -2.66 -10.87 16.95
CA ALA A 103 -2.44 -12.28 16.67
C ALA A 103 -1.30 -12.50 15.66
N LEU A 104 -1.22 -11.69 14.60
CA LEU A 104 -0.15 -11.79 13.59
C LEU A 104 1.20 -11.27 14.08
N SER A 105 1.20 -10.29 14.97
CA SER A 105 2.44 -9.73 15.54
C SER A 105 3.04 -10.60 16.65
N ALA A 106 2.27 -11.52 17.24
CA ALA A 106 2.77 -12.45 18.24
C ALA A 106 3.87 -13.36 17.65
N GLY A 107 5.13 -13.11 18.04
CA GLY A 107 6.30 -13.80 17.49
C GLY A 107 6.72 -13.34 16.08
N GLY A 108 6.04 -12.33 15.53
CA GLY A 108 6.39 -11.70 14.27
C GLY A 108 7.30 -10.49 14.45
N LYS A 109 7.67 -9.86 13.32
CA LYS A 109 8.38 -8.57 13.31
C LYS A 109 7.41 -7.48 12.85
N VAL A 110 7.11 -6.54 13.74
CA VAL A 110 6.31 -5.35 13.41
C VAL A 110 7.19 -4.37 12.65
N SER A 111 6.86 -4.10 11.39
CA SER A 111 7.51 -3.06 10.58
C SER A 111 6.87 -1.68 10.81
N MET A 112 5.55 -1.64 10.99
CA MET A 112 4.77 -0.43 11.24
C MET A 112 3.74 -0.71 12.34
N PRO A 113 3.69 0.11 13.41
CA PRO A 113 2.66 0.01 14.43
C PRO A 113 1.25 0.23 13.86
N LEU A 114 0.24 -0.33 14.52
CA LEU A 114 -1.16 -0.06 14.17
C LEU A 114 -1.54 1.35 14.63
N GLU A 115 -1.89 2.22 13.69
CA GLU A 115 -2.30 3.61 13.93
C GLU A 115 -3.69 3.89 13.33
N LYS A 116 -4.32 4.98 13.78
CA LYS A 116 -5.58 5.46 13.20
C LYS A 116 -5.28 6.26 11.94
N THR A 117 -5.83 5.80 10.82
CA THR A 117 -5.89 6.52 9.53
C THR A 117 -7.03 7.51 9.51
#